data_AF-A0A521GUG0-F1
#
_entry.id   AF-A0A521GUG0-F1
#
_cell.length_a   1.000
_cell.length_b   1.000
_cell.length_c   1.000
_cell.angle_alpha   90.00
_cell.angle_beta   90.00
_cell.angle_gamma   90.00
#
_symmetry.space_group_name_H-M   'P 1'
#
loop_
_entity.id
_entity.type
_entity.pdbx_description
1 polymer ?
#
loop_
_entity_poly.entity_id
_entity_poly.type
_entity_poly.pdbx_seq_one_letter_code
_entity_poly.pdbx_strand_id
1 'polypeptide(L)'
;MFYWLGLVLVLASWLGGAVLLGKWRNKDFTTISKHAASSYGAHVFFASVLIVCGALFYVWLLTYLAPNVLYSAVFTALLSLSVLLQFATAIFPDKPGWKRTVHEYAAWGMALSWLPMAALLVGSGSLSDTARAIAAFCGSYMVITLVVVAGFRKGKFLTYQALYVVAFQLALLAAVYL
;
A
#
# COMPACT_ATOMS: atom_id res chain seq x y z
N MET A 1 22.90 0.75 -8.45
CA MET A 1 21.80 1.15 -9.37
C MET A 1 20.41 0.98 -8.75
N PHE A 2 20.16 -0.03 -7.92
CA PHE A 2 18.84 -0.28 -7.34
C PHE A 2 18.40 0.68 -6.21
N TYR A 3 19.29 1.50 -5.65
CA TYR A 3 18.96 2.36 -4.51
C TYR A 3 17.72 3.24 -4.74
N TRP A 4 17.66 3.95 -5.86
CA TRP A 4 16.56 4.87 -6.19
C TRP A 4 15.30 4.20 -6.74
N LEU A 5 15.33 2.89 -6.99
CA LEU A 5 14.22 2.19 -7.63
C LEU A 5 12.94 2.25 -6.78
N GLY A 6 13.06 2.11 -5.45
CA GLY A 6 11.92 2.24 -4.54
C GLY A 6 11.21 3.58 -4.64
N LEU A 7 11.96 4.69 -4.63
CA LEU A 7 11.41 6.04 -4.80
C LEU A 7 10.66 6.18 -6.14
N VAL A 8 11.28 5.74 -7.25
CA VAL A 8 10.67 5.81 -8.59
C VAL A 8 9.36 5.02 -8.64
N LEU A 9 9.35 3.81 -8.07
CA LEU A 9 8.16 2.94 -8.06
C LEU A 9 7.03 3.50 -7.19
N VAL A 10 7.36 4.08 -6.03
CA VAL A 10 6.35 4.75 -5.18
C VAL A 10 5.73 5.93 -5.91
N LEU A 11 6.55 6.80 -6.52
CA LEU A 11 6.04 7.94 -7.31
C LEU A 11 5.20 7.47 -8.51
N ALA A 12 5.63 6.41 -9.20
CA ALA A 12 4.84 5.81 -10.28
C ALA A 12 3.49 5.27 -9.78
N SER A 13 3.46 4.66 -8.59
CA SER A 13 2.21 4.18 -7.98
C SER A 13 1.25 5.33 -7.63
N TRP A 14 1.78 6.45 -7.11
CA TRP A 14 0.99 7.64 -6.81
C TRP A 14 0.42 8.28 -8.08
N LEU A 15 1.26 8.40 -9.12
CA LEU A 15 0.83 8.90 -10.41
C LEU A 15 -0.25 8.00 -11.02
N GLY A 16 -0.07 6.68 -10.93
CA GLY A 16 -1.08 5.71 -11.35
C GLY A 16 -2.42 5.90 -10.62
N GLY A 17 -2.39 6.08 -9.30
CA GLY A 17 -3.56 6.40 -8.50
C GLY A 17 -4.22 7.72 -8.92
N ALA A 18 -3.43 8.78 -9.13
CA ALA A 18 -3.91 10.07 -9.57
C ALA A 18 -4.54 10.02 -10.97
N VAL A 19 -3.92 9.32 -11.93
CA VAL A 19 -4.47 9.10 -13.27
C VAL A 19 -5.77 8.31 -13.21
N LEU A 20 -5.82 7.25 -12.40
CA LEU A 20 -7.03 6.46 -12.21
C LEU A 20 -8.20 7.35 -11.73
N LEU A 21 -7.95 8.14 -10.69
CA LEU A 21 -8.96 9.02 -10.10
C LEU A 21 -9.22 10.29 -10.92
N GLY A 22 -8.34 10.69 -11.82
CA GLY A 22 -8.58 11.80 -12.74
C GLY A 22 -9.44 11.38 -13.94
N LYS A 23 -9.14 10.21 -14.52
CA LYS A 23 -9.78 9.75 -15.75
C LYS A 23 -11.06 8.93 -15.52
N TRP A 24 -11.14 8.16 -14.45
CA TRP A 24 -12.27 7.25 -14.17
C TRP A 24 -12.96 7.55 -12.83
N ARG A 25 -12.97 8.82 -12.41
CA ARG A 25 -13.69 9.23 -11.20
C ARG A 25 -15.19 9.03 -11.37
N ASN A 26 -15.81 8.40 -10.37
CA ASN A 26 -17.26 8.39 -10.20
C ASN A 26 -17.58 8.82 -8.76
N LYS A 27 -18.48 9.80 -8.59
CA LYS A 27 -18.83 10.36 -7.27
C LYS A 27 -19.51 9.34 -6.35
N ASP A 28 -20.11 8.30 -6.90
CA ASP A 28 -20.81 7.26 -6.14
C ASP A 28 -19.85 6.20 -5.59
N PHE A 29 -18.59 6.20 -6.04
CA PHE A 29 -17.59 5.25 -5.60
C PHE A 29 -16.77 5.81 -4.44
N THR A 30 -16.76 5.04 -3.36
CA THR A 30 -16.13 5.43 -2.08
C THR A 30 -14.70 4.91 -1.93
N THR A 31 -14.23 4.04 -2.83
CA THR A 31 -12.92 3.35 -2.73
C THR A 31 -12.17 3.39 -4.06
N ILE A 32 -10.83 3.36 -4.02
CA ILE A 32 -9.98 3.29 -5.23
C ILE A 32 -10.34 2.06 -6.06
N SER A 33 -10.58 0.93 -5.41
CA SER A 33 -10.94 -0.33 -6.06
C SER A 33 -12.25 -0.26 -6.84
N LYS A 34 -13.25 0.47 -6.35
CA LYS A 34 -14.50 0.70 -7.10
C LYS A 34 -14.29 1.56 -8.33
N HIS A 35 -13.42 2.57 -8.25
CA HIS A 35 -13.01 3.34 -9.42
C HIS A 35 -12.29 2.46 -10.45
N ALA A 36 -11.40 1.56 -10.01
CA ALA A 36 -10.76 0.58 -10.87
C ALA A 36 -11.78 -0.40 -11.49
N ALA A 37 -12.78 -0.84 -10.73
CA ALA A 37 -13.80 -1.77 -11.20
C ALA A 37 -14.86 -1.14 -12.13
N SER A 38 -14.86 0.19 -12.27
CA SER A 38 -15.87 0.97 -13.01
C SER A 38 -15.98 0.63 -14.50
N SER A 39 -14.87 0.22 -15.12
CA SER A 39 -14.79 -0.13 -16.53
C SER A 39 -13.65 -1.13 -16.76
N TYR A 40 -13.68 -1.85 -17.88
CA TYR A 40 -12.60 -2.79 -18.22
C TYR A 40 -11.24 -2.07 -18.35
N GLY A 41 -11.20 -0.91 -19.01
CA GLY A 41 -9.99 -0.12 -19.17
C GLY A 41 -9.41 0.39 -17.84
N ALA A 42 -10.25 0.86 -16.92
CA ALA A 42 -9.82 1.27 -15.58
C ALA A 42 -9.23 0.08 -14.79
N HIS A 43 -9.86 -1.08 -14.90
CA HIS A 43 -9.43 -2.29 -14.20
C HIS A 43 -8.09 -2.79 -14.72
N VAL A 44 -7.92 -2.90 -16.04
CA VAL A 44 -6.67 -3.30 -16.66
C VAL A 44 -5.56 -2.33 -16.29
N PHE A 45 -5.79 -1.02 -16.39
CA PHE A 45 -4.80 -0.01 -16.00
C PHE A 45 -4.38 -0.16 -14.53
N PHE A 46 -5.35 -0.24 -13.61
CA PHE A 46 -5.08 -0.40 -12.18
C PHE A 46 -4.33 -1.69 -11.88
N ALA A 47 -4.74 -2.82 -12.47
CA ALA A 47 -4.11 -4.11 -12.28
C ALA A 47 -2.67 -4.11 -12.82
N SER A 48 -2.44 -3.54 -14.01
CA SER A 48 -1.10 -3.42 -14.58
C SER A 48 -0.18 -2.58 -13.69
N VAL A 49 -0.64 -1.42 -13.21
CA VAL A 49 0.15 -0.58 -12.30
C VAL A 49 0.47 -1.33 -11.02
N LEU A 50 -0.51 -1.95 -10.36
CA LEU A 50 -0.29 -2.65 -9.09
C LEU A 50 0.58 -3.90 -9.24
N ILE A 51 0.41 -4.69 -10.30
CA ILE A 51 1.18 -5.92 -10.50
C ILE A 51 2.61 -5.58 -10.89
N VAL A 52 2.80 -4.71 -11.89
CA VAL A 52 4.15 -4.36 -12.38
C VAL A 52 4.91 -3.59 -11.30
N CYS A 53 4.33 -2.52 -10.74
CA CYS A 53 5.01 -1.76 -9.69
C CYS A 53 5.16 -2.60 -8.42
N GLY A 54 4.16 -3.40 -8.04
CA GLY A 54 4.23 -4.27 -6.87
C GLY A 54 5.32 -5.34 -6.98
N ALA A 55 5.43 -6.01 -8.13
CA ALA A 55 6.48 -7.01 -8.36
C ALA A 55 7.87 -6.38 -8.32
N LEU A 56 8.07 -5.26 -9.03
CA LEU A 56 9.36 -4.56 -9.02
C LEU A 56 9.69 -4.01 -7.63
N PHE A 57 8.70 -3.52 -6.90
CA PHE A 57 8.88 -3.00 -5.55
C PHE A 57 9.24 -4.11 -4.58
N TYR A 58 8.60 -5.29 -4.71
CA TYR A 58 8.95 -6.47 -3.93
C TYR A 58 10.38 -6.95 -4.20
N VAL A 59 10.80 -7.02 -5.47
CA VAL A 59 12.18 -7.36 -5.84
C VAL A 59 13.16 -6.36 -5.22
N TRP A 60 12.86 -5.06 -5.31
CA TRP A 60 13.68 -4.02 -4.69
C TRP A 60 13.77 -4.18 -3.16
N LEU A 61 12.64 -4.44 -2.49
CA LEU A 61 12.62 -4.64 -1.05
C LEU A 61 13.46 -5.86 -0.62
N LEU A 62 13.35 -6.98 -1.32
CA LEU A 62 14.13 -8.19 -0.99
C LEU A 62 15.62 -8.04 -1.28
N THR A 63 15.99 -7.34 -2.35
CA THR A 63 17.39 -7.19 -2.77
C THR A 63 18.10 -6.04 -2.06
N TYR A 64 17.35 -5.02 -1.62
CA TYR A 64 17.92 -3.81 -1.04
C TYR A 64 17.44 -3.55 0.39
N LEU A 65 16.14 -3.37 0.66
CA LEU A 65 15.68 -3.00 2.00
C LEU A 65 15.98 -4.08 3.04
N ALA A 66 15.50 -5.30 2.83
CA ALA A 66 15.60 -6.37 3.83
C ALA A 66 17.06 -6.68 4.21
N PRO A 67 18.01 -6.79 3.26
CA PRO A 67 19.40 -7.08 3.61
C PRO A 67 20.19 -5.90 4.19
N ASN A 68 19.72 -4.65 4.09
CA ASN A 68 20.48 -3.48 4.54
C ASN A 68 19.86 -2.79 5.76
N VAL A 69 18.55 -2.94 5.97
CA VAL A 69 17.80 -2.14 6.93
C VAL A 69 17.07 -3.01 7.95
N LEU A 70 16.53 -4.17 7.54
CA LEU A 70 15.62 -4.98 8.36
C LEU A 70 15.89 -6.47 8.20
N TYR A 71 16.71 -7.05 9.09
CA TYR A 71 17.01 -8.49 9.12
C TYR A 71 15.93 -9.35 9.81
N SER A 72 14.68 -8.87 9.89
CA SER A 72 13.63 -9.63 10.56
C SER A 72 12.91 -10.54 9.57
N ALA A 73 13.00 -11.85 9.79
CA ALA A 73 12.20 -12.84 9.06
C ALA A 73 10.70 -12.52 9.11
N VAL A 74 10.23 -11.91 10.20
CA VAL A 74 8.84 -11.46 10.37
C VAL A 74 8.51 -10.34 9.38
N PHE A 75 9.40 -9.35 9.20
CA PHE A 75 9.19 -8.27 8.25
C PHE A 75 9.09 -8.81 6.82
N THR A 76 10.02 -9.69 6.43
CA THR A 76 10.00 -10.33 5.11
C THR A 76 8.71 -11.14 4.89
N ALA A 77 8.28 -11.93 5.88
CA ALA A 77 7.06 -12.72 5.78
C ALA A 77 5.80 -11.85 5.62
N LEU A 78 5.67 -10.79 6.43
CA LEU A 78 4.56 -9.84 6.34
C LEU A 78 4.55 -9.12 4.98
N LEU A 79 5.73 -8.76 4.48
CA LEU A 79 5.86 -8.13 3.18
C LEU A 79 5.45 -9.07 2.04
N SER A 80 5.94 -10.30 2.05
CA SER A 80 5.58 -11.32 1.05
C SER A 80 4.07 -11.56 1.06
N LEU A 81 3.47 -11.70 2.25
CA LEU A 81 2.02 -11.80 2.39
C LEU A 81 1.31 -10.58 1.81
N SER A 82 1.75 -9.37 2.16
CA SER A 82 1.17 -8.12 1.64
C SER A 82 1.19 -8.07 0.11
N VAL A 83 2.28 -8.49 -0.53
CA VAL A 83 2.41 -8.44 -2.00
C VAL A 83 1.50 -9.47 -2.66
N LEU A 84 1.40 -10.68 -2.09
CA LEU A 84 0.45 -11.69 -2.57
C LEU A 84 -1.00 -11.20 -2.46
N LEU A 85 -1.35 -10.56 -1.34
CA LEU A 85 -2.66 -9.95 -1.15
C LEU A 85 -2.90 -8.79 -2.12
N GLN A 86 -1.89 -7.94 -2.37
CA GLN A 86 -1.96 -6.88 -3.38
C GLN A 86 -2.26 -7.45 -4.78
N PHE A 87 -1.60 -8.54 -5.16
CA PHE A 87 -1.86 -9.19 -6.45
C PHE A 87 -3.27 -9.78 -6.52
N ALA A 88 -3.76 -10.40 -5.44
CA ALA A 88 -5.14 -10.85 -5.36
C ALA A 88 -6.12 -9.67 -5.54
N THR A 89 -5.90 -8.56 -4.83
CA THR A 89 -6.69 -7.33 -4.96
C THR A 89 -6.65 -6.75 -6.38
N ALA A 90 -5.51 -6.84 -7.07
CA ALA A 90 -5.35 -6.37 -8.45
C ALA A 90 -6.09 -7.26 -9.47
N ILE A 91 -6.03 -8.59 -9.30
CA ILE A 91 -6.61 -9.57 -10.21
C ILE A 91 -8.13 -9.68 -10.05
N PHE A 92 -8.63 -9.65 -8.82
CA PHE A 92 -10.06 -9.78 -8.54
C PHE A 92 -10.69 -8.39 -8.43
N PRO A 93 -11.49 -7.93 -9.40
CA PRO A 93 -12.12 -6.62 -9.34
C PRO A 93 -13.18 -6.57 -8.23
N ASP A 94 -13.36 -5.38 -7.64
CA ASP A 94 -14.44 -5.09 -6.68
C ASP A 94 -15.81 -4.98 -7.40
N LYS A 95 -16.32 -6.14 -7.84
CA LYS A 95 -17.62 -6.31 -8.50
C LYS A 95 -18.47 -7.35 -7.77
N PRO A 96 -19.81 -7.19 -7.68
CA PRO A 96 -20.67 -8.11 -6.94
C PRO A 96 -20.42 -9.59 -7.24
N GLY A 97 -20.48 -10.43 -6.20
CA GLY A 97 -20.20 -11.86 -6.26
C GLY A 97 -18.91 -12.25 -5.52
N TRP A 98 -18.47 -13.50 -5.72
CA TRP A 98 -17.32 -14.07 -4.99
C TRP A 98 -16.01 -13.32 -5.20
N LYS A 99 -15.81 -12.71 -6.38
CA LYS A 99 -14.60 -11.94 -6.69
C LYS A 99 -14.44 -10.74 -5.76
N ARG A 100 -15.55 -10.06 -5.43
CA ARG A 100 -15.54 -8.96 -4.45
C ARG A 100 -15.20 -9.46 -3.05
N THR A 101 -15.72 -10.60 -2.64
CA THR A 101 -15.37 -11.20 -1.34
C THR A 101 -13.86 -11.43 -1.24
N VAL A 102 -13.26 -12.06 -2.26
CA VAL A 102 -11.80 -12.26 -2.31
C VAL A 102 -11.05 -10.92 -2.32
N HIS A 103 -11.49 -9.96 -3.13
CA HIS A 103 -10.90 -8.62 -3.18
C HIS A 103 -10.92 -7.92 -1.82
N GLU A 104 -12.06 -7.91 -1.14
CA GLU A 104 -12.26 -7.25 0.15
C GLU A 104 -11.37 -7.89 1.23
N TYR A 105 -11.36 -9.22 1.34
CA TYR A 105 -10.47 -9.91 2.28
C TYR A 105 -8.99 -9.66 1.97
N ALA A 106 -8.61 -9.68 0.70
CA ALA A 106 -7.24 -9.40 0.29
C ALA A 106 -6.83 -7.96 0.62
N ALA A 107 -7.68 -6.98 0.31
CA ALA A 107 -7.40 -5.57 0.57
C ALA A 107 -7.31 -5.27 2.08
N TRP A 108 -8.21 -5.83 2.88
CA TRP A 108 -8.16 -5.69 4.34
C TRP A 108 -6.96 -6.41 4.96
N GLY A 109 -6.67 -7.64 4.51
CA GLY A 109 -5.49 -8.38 4.96
C GLY A 109 -4.21 -7.64 4.63
N MET A 110 -4.12 -7.06 3.43
CA MET A 110 -2.98 -6.24 3.00
C MET A 110 -2.82 -5.03 3.93
N ALA A 111 -3.88 -4.24 4.12
CA ALA A 111 -3.83 -3.08 5.00
C ALA A 111 -3.44 -3.47 6.44
N LEU A 112 -4.03 -4.52 7.00
CA LEU A 112 -3.71 -4.99 8.35
C LEU A 112 -2.25 -5.46 8.48
N SER A 113 -1.67 -6.07 7.44
CA SER A 113 -0.26 -6.49 7.45
C SER A 113 0.73 -5.32 7.50
N TRP A 114 0.32 -4.12 7.05
CA TRP A 114 1.18 -2.94 7.05
C TRP A 114 1.39 -2.34 8.44
N LEU A 115 0.42 -2.52 9.35
CA LEU A 115 0.54 -2.03 10.74
C LEU A 115 1.70 -2.67 11.52
N PRO A 116 1.83 -4.00 11.61
CA PRO A 116 2.97 -4.62 12.27
C PRO A 116 4.29 -4.32 11.54
N MET A 117 4.29 -4.16 10.21
CA MET A 117 5.49 -3.71 9.50
C MET A 117 5.91 -2.30 9.92
N ALA A 118 4.98 -1.35 10.02
CA ALA A 118 5.28 -0.01 10.52
C ALA A 118 5.81 -0.04 11.97
N ALA A 119 5.25 -0.89 12.84
CA ALA A 119 5.76 -1.06 14.20
C ALA A 119 7.21 -1.62 14.22
N LEU A 120 7.53 -2.57 13.34
CA LEU A 120 8.88 -3.10 13.19
C LEU A 120 9.88 -2.03 12.73
N LEU A 121 9.47 -1.11 11.85
CA LEU A 121 10.30 0.04 11.46
C LEU A 121 10.59 0.94 12.66
N VAL A 122 9.57 1.27 13.46
CA VAL A 122 9.74 2.11 14.65
C VAL A 122 10.68 1.48 15.68
N GLY A 123 10.60 0.17 15.87
CA GLY A 123 11.44 -0.56 16.81
C GLY A 123 12.84 -0.92 16.29
N SER A 124 13.18 -0.56 15.05
CA SER A 124 14.44 -1.01 14.45
C SER A 124 15.63 -0.16 14.92
N GLY A 125 16.57 -0.77 15.66
CA GLY A 125 17.80 -0.09 16.10
C GLY A 125 18.78 0.27 14.98
N SER A 126 18.60 -0.30 13.78
CA SER A 126 19.42 0.01 12.59
C SER A 126 19.03 1.32 11.89
N LEU A 127 17.85 1.87 12.21
CA LEU A 127 17.32 3.07 11.58
C LEU A 127 17.71 4.34 12.34
N SER A 128 17.90 5.43 11.59
CA SER A 128 18.07 6.77 12.14
C SER A 128 16.87 7.19 13.00
N ASP A 129 17.11 8.02 14.01
CA ASP A 129 16.04 8.56 14.86
C ASP A 129 14.96 9.28 14.03
N THR A 130 15.38 9.98 12.97
CA THR A 130 14.49 10.67 12.03
C THR A 130 13.62 9.68 11.26
N ALA A 131 14.19 8.59 10.71
CA ALA A 131 13.41 7.57 10.02
C ALA A 131 12.40 6.90 10.95
N ARG A 132 12.81 6.58 12.19
CA ARG A 132 11.90 5.98 13.20
C ARG A 132 10.78 6.93 13.59
N ALA A 133 11.06 8.23 13.75
CA ALA A 133 10.05 9.23 14.05
C ALA A 133 9.01 9.37 12.93
N ILE A 134 9.45 9.38 11.66
CA ILE A 134 8.55 9.40 10.50
C ILE A 134 7.72 8.10 10.45
N ALA A 135 8.35 6.94 10.64
CA ALA A 135 7.64 5.67 10.69
C ALA A 135 6.59 5.64 11.81
N ALA A 136 6.88 6.21 12.98
CA ALA A 136 5.96 6.31 14.10
C ALA A 136 4.76 7.21 13.75
N PHE A 137 5.02 8.39 13.19
CA PHE A 137 3.96 9.29 12.74
C PHE A 137 3.05 8.64 11.69
N CYS A 138 3.62 8.02 10.67
CA CYS A 138 2.87 7.31 9.63
C CYS A 138 2.10 6.10 10.20
N GLY A 139 2.72 5.32 11.08
CA GLY A 139 2.08 4.18 11.76
C GLY A 139 0.90 4.62 12.62
N SER A 140 1.05 5.69 13.42
CA SER A 140 -0.05 6.27 14.19
C SER A 140 -1.18 6.76 13.29
N TYR A 141 -0.85 7.43 12.19
CA TYR A 141 -1.85 7.85 11.19
C TYR A 141 -2.63 6.65 10.62
N MET A 142 -1.93 5.57 10.28
CA MET A 142 -2.55 4.35 9.77
C MET A 142 -3.50 3.73 10.81
N VAL A 143 -3.08 3.60 12.06
CA VAL A 143 -3.94 3.08 13.15
C VAL A 143 -5.19 3.94 13.32
N ILE A 144 -5.03 5.27 13.43
CA ILE A 144 -6.15 6.21 13.57
C ILE A 144 -7.10 6.09 12.38
N THR A 145 -6.56 6.02 11.16
CA THR A 145 -7.36 5.88 9.95
C THR A 145 -8.17 4.59 9.95
N LEU A 146 -7.57 3.47 10.35
CA LEU A 146 -8.26 2.18 10.40
C LEU A 146 -9.41 2.20 11.43
N VAL A 147 -9.19 2.81 12.60
CA VAL A 147 -10.22 3.01 13.63
C VAL A 147 -11.35 3.92 13.15
N VAL A 148 -11.01 5.07 12.54
CA VAL A 148 -11.99 6.04 12.02
C VAL A 148 -12.84 5.42 10.90
N VAL A 149 -12.20 4.66 10.02
CA VAL A 149 -12.86 3.96 8.91
C VAL A 149 -13.78 2.85 9.43
N ALA A 150 -13.34 2.08 10.43
CA ALA A 150 -14.16 1.04 11.05
C ALA A 150 -15.39 1.63 11.76
N GLY A 151 -15.27 2.84 12.31
CA GLY A 151 -16.31 3.43 13.16
C GLY A 151 -17.37 4.28 12.44
N PHE A 152 -17.01 5.26 11.60
CA PHE A 152 -17.91 6.44 11.49
C PHE A 152 -18.00 7.21 10.16
N ARG A 153 -17.17 7.00 9.12
CA ARG A 153 -17.14 7.96 7.97
C ARG A 153 -17.02 7.35 6.56
N LYS A 154 -18.17 6.98 5.96
CA LYS A 154 -18.25 6.51 4.56
C LYS A 154 -17.89 7.58 3.51
N GLY A 155 -18.18 8.87 3.77
CA GLY A 155 -18.06 9.94 2.77
C GLY A 155 -16.65 10.40 2.41
N LYS A 156 -15.64 10.13 3.26
CA LYS A 156 -14.23 10.48 3.02
C LYS A 156 -13.32 9.25 2.90
N PHE A 157 -13.92 8.06 2.75
CA PHE A 157 -13.18 6.80 2.75
C PHE A 157 -12.08 6.76 1.69
N LEU A 158 -12.35 7.28 0.48
CA LEU A 158 -11.37 7.31 -0.61
C LEU A 158 -10.09 8.06 -0.21
N THR A 159 -10.24 9.23 0.42
CA THR A 159 -9.11 10.05 0.88
C THR A 159 -8.33 9.34 1.97
N TYR A 160 -9.03 8.76 2.94
CA TYR A 160 -8.41 7.98 4.01
C TYR A 160 -7.66 6.76 3.47
N GLN A 161 -8.23 6.04 2.51
CA GLN A 161 -7.59 4.91 1.84
C GLN A 161 -6.31 5.35 1.11
N ALA A 162 -6.36 6.44 0.34
CA ALA A 162 -5.19 6.95 -0.38
C ALA A 162 -4.08 7.39 0.58
N LEU A 163 -4.42 8.15 1.62
CA LEU A 163 -3.45 8.61 2.60
C LEU A 163 -2.87 7.47 3.44
N TYR A 164 -3.63 6.39 3.68
CA TYR A 164 -3.14 5.18 4.34
C TYR A 164 -2.00 4.52 3.55
N VAL A 165 -2.18 4.37 2.23
CA VAL A 165 -1.16 3.84 1.32
C VAL A 165 0.07 4.75 1.28
N VAL A 166 -0.14 6.06 1.14
CA VAL A 166 0.94 7.05 1.13
C VAL A 166 1.72 7.02 2.44
N ALA A 167 1.06 6.94 3.60
CA ALA A 167 1.71 6.88 4.90
C ALA A 167 2.63 5.65 5.02
N PHE A 168 2.14 4.47 4.62
CA PHE A 168 2.98 3.27 4.65
C PHE A 168 4.19 3.37 3.72
N GLN A 169 3.98 3.86 2.49
CA GLN A 169 5.08 4.03 1.53
C GLN A 169 6.09 5.08 2.01
N LEU A 170 5.66 6.18 2.63
CA LEU A 170 6.55 7.17 3.23
C LEU A 170 7.38 6.59 4.38
N ALA A 171 6.79 5.74 5.23
CA ALA A 171 7.54 5.05 6.28
C ALA A 171 8.64 4.15 5.69
N LEU A 172 8.35 3.41 4.61
CA LEU A 172 9.33 2.59 3.92
C LEU A 172 10.43 3.42 3.25
N LEU A 173 10.07 4.53 2.59
CA LEU A 173 11.06 5.42 1.97
C LEU A 173 11.96 6.06 3.04
N ALA A 174 11.39 6.54 4.15
CA ALA A 174 12.16 7.09 5.26
C ALA A 174 13.15 6.07 5.81
N ALA A 175 12.74 4.81 5.96
CA ALA A 175 13.62 3.73 6.42
C ALA A 175 14.81 3.45 5.48
N VAL A 176 14.70 3.79 4.19
CA VAL A 176 15.79 3.56 3.21
C VAL A 176 16.68 4.78 3.02
N TYR A 177 16.08 5.98 3.00
CA TYR A 177 16.73 7.18 2.52
C TYR A 177 17.18 8.14 3.64
N LEU A 178 16.88 7.84 4.91
CA LEU A 178 17.24 8.67 6.07
C LEU A 178 17.95 7.88 7.16
#